data_AF-G1QAN0-F1
#
_entry.id   AF-G1QAN0-F1
#
_cell.length_a   1.000
_cell.length_b   1.000
_cell.length_c   1.000
_cell.angle_alpha   90.00
_cell.angle_beta   90.00
_cell.angle_gamma   90.00
#
_symmetry.space_group_name_H-M   'P 1'
#
loop_
_entity.id
_entity.type
_entity.pdbx_description
1 polymer ?
#
loop_
_entity_poly.entity_id
_entity_poly.type
_entity_poly.pdbx_seq_one_letter_code
_entity_poly.pdbx_strand_id
1 'polypeptide(L)'
;FEEQFLESPEDLEKLRNEDGVLMFQQVPMVEIDGMKLAQTRAILNYIAAKYNLYGTDIKERALIDMYSEGIADLYEMILRLPLFPPDEQDAKMTQIREKTTNRYFPAFEKVLKSHGQHYLVGNRLSKADIHLVELIYQVEEIDPSLMANFPLLKALKTRISNLPPVKKFLQPGSQRKPPIDAKAVKAAREIFKI
;
A
#
# COMPACT_ATOMS: atom_id res chain seq x y z
N PHE A 1 -5.21 6.86 15.33
CA PHE A 1 -5.92 5.59 15.56
C PHE A 1 -5.07 4.77 16.50
N GLU A 2 -5.69 3.85 17.24
CA GLU A 2 -4.98 2.90 18.08
C GLU A 2 -4.61 1.66 17.26
N GLU A 3 -3.42 1.11 17.49
CA GLU A 3 -2.95 -0.10 16.83
C GLU A 3 -3.02 -1.26 17.82
N GLN A 4 -3.63 -2.37 17.41
CA GLN A 4 -3.60 -3.63 18.14
C GLN A 4 -2.84 -4.65 17.31
N PHE A 5 -1.74 -5.15 17.87
CA PHE A 5 -0.90 -6.16 17.22
C PHE A 5 -1.30 -7.55 17.68
N LEU A 6 -1.22 -8.52 16.77
CA LEU A 6 -1.29 -9.94 17.12
C LEU A 6 0.12 -10.35 17.53
N GLU A 7 0.29 -10.79 18.77
CA GLU A 7 1.57 -11.28 19.29
C GLU A 7 1.63 -12.81 19.28
N SER A 8 0.46 -13.46 19.21
CA SER A 8 0.29 -14.90 19.30
C SER A 8 -0.87 -15.42 18.43
N PRO A 9 -0.89 -16.73 18.08
CA PRO A 9 -2.06 -17.36 17.46
C PRO A 9 -3.34 -17.23 18.31
N GLU A 10 -3.21 -17.23 19.63
CA GLU A 10 -4.30 -17.09 20.58
C GLU A 10 -4.99 -15.72 20.47
N ASP A 11 -4.24 -14.64 20.22
CA ASP A 11 -4.83 -13.31 19.98
C ASP A 11 -5.76 -13.31 18.76
N LEU A 12 -5.35 -14.01 17.68
CA LEU A 12 -6.17 -14.15 16.48
C LEU A 12 -7.40 -15.02 16.75
N GLU A 13 -7.24 -16.12 17.50
CA GLU A 13 -8.35 -17.00 17.88
C GLU A 13 -9.36 -16.29 18.78
N LYS A 14 -8.92 -15.40 19.68
CA LYS A 14 -9.79 -14.54 20.49
C LYS A 14 -10.65 -13.63 19.62
N LEU A 15 -10.04 -12.90 18.67
CA LEU A 15 -10.79 -12.01 17.76
C LEU A 15 -11.81 -12.78 16.89
N ARG A 16 -11.50 -14.03 16.54
CA ARG A 16 -12.36 -14.92 15.76
C ARG A 16 -13.54 -15.45 16.58
N ASN A 17 -13.25 -16.00 17.76
CA ASN A 17 -14.18 -16.85 18.50
C ASN A 17 -14.85 -16.14 19.68
N GLU A 18 -14.06 -15.45 20.51
CA GLU A 18 -14.55 -14.81 21.73
C GLU A 18 -15.26 -13.50 21.39
N ASP A 19 -14.58 -12.63 20.65
CA ASP A 19 -15.13 -11.31 20.29
C ASP A 19 -16.04 -11.38 19.06
N GLY A 20 -15.84 -12.37 18.19
CA GLY A 20 -16.66 -12.59 16.99
C GLY A 20 -16.61 -11.45 15.98
N VAL A 21 -15.51 -10.67 15.96
CA VAL A 21 -15.43 -9.39 15.23
C VAL A 21 -14.91 -9.51 13.80
N LEU A 22 -14.35 -10.67 13.42
CA LEU A 22 -13.75 -10.89 12.11
C LEU A 22 -14.74 -11.58 11.17
N MET A 23 -15.42 -10.80 10.32
CA MET A 23 -16.44 -11.30 9.39
C MET A 23 -15.98 -12.52 8.55
N PHE A 24 -14.72 -12.51 8.09
CA PHE A 24 -14.13 -13.59 7.29
C PHE A 24 -12.98 -14.30 8.01
N GLN A 25 -12.94 -14.22 9.35
CA GLN A 25 -11.89 -14.86 10.17
C GLN A 25 -10.47 -14.38 9.81
N GLN A 26 -10.35 -13.18 9.23
CA GLN A 26 -9.13 -12.61 8.69
C GLN A 26 -8.96 -11.16 9.16
N VAL A 27 -7.72 -10.75 9.31
CA VAL A 27 -7.29 -9.35 9.39
C VAL A 27 -6.68 -8.94 8.04
N PRO A 28 -6.60 -7.64 7.68
CA PRO A 28 -6.88 -6.45 8.50
C PRO A 28 -8.35 -6.27 8.88
N MET A 29 -8.58 -5.71 10.07
CA MET A 29 -9.88 -5.21 10.54
C MET A 29 -9.67 -3.81 11.15
N VAL A 30 -10.57 -2.87 10.86
CA VAL A 30 -10.54 -1.51 11.43
C VAL A 30 -11.88 -1.18 12.05
N GLU A 31 -11.85 -0.75 13.31
CA GLU A 31 -12.98 -0.13 13.98
C GLU A 31 -13.06 1.36 13.64
N ILE A 32 -14.13 1.78 12.96
CA ILE A 32 -14.32 3.18 12.54
C ILE A 32 -15.81 3.50 12.41
N ASP A 33 -16.22 4.66 12.92
CA ASP A 33 -17.62 5.14 12.85
C ASP A 33 -18.66 4.12 13.32
N GLY A 34 -18.33 3.35 14.37
CA GLY A 34 -19.19 2.31 14.93
C GLY A 34 -19.24 1.00 14.13
N MET A 35 -18.47 0.87 13.05
CA MET A 35 -18.36 -0.35 12.24
C MET A 35 -17.05 -1.08 12.53
N LYS A 36 -17.06 -2.41 12.35
CA LYS A 36 -15.86 -3.26 12.31
C LYS A 36 -15.65 -3.73 10.87
N LEU A 37 -14.85 -3.00 10.10
CA LEU A 37 -14.64 -3.26 8.68
C LEU A 37 -13.48 -4.22 8.47
N ALA A 38 -13.72 -5.35 7.82
CA ALA A 38 -12.69 -6.24 7.29
C ALA A 38 -12.47 -5.99 5.79
N GLN A 39 -11.46 -6.64 5.21
CA GLN A 39 -11.03 -6.51 3.80
C GLN A 39 -10.35 -5.18 3.48
N THR A 40 -9.06 -5.24 3.15
CA THR A 40 -8.21 -4.07 2.86
C THR A 40 -8.85 -3.08 1.88
N ARG A 41 -9.42 -3.57 0.78
CA ARG A 41 -10.07 -2.71 -0.23
C ARG A 41 -11.30 -1.98 0.31
N ALA A 42 -12.12 -2.65 1.12
CA ALA A 42 -13.31 -2.02 1.71
C ALA A 42 -12.92 -0.94 2.73
N ILE A 43 -11.94 -1.23 3.59
CA ILE A 43 -11.39 -0.29 4.58
C ILE A 43 -10.83 0.96 3.88
N LEU A 44 -9.95 0.78 2.90
CA LEU A 44 -9.33 1.89 2.16
C LEU A 44 -10.36 2.72 1.38
N ASN A 45 -11.35 2.07 0.78
CA ASN A 45 -12.42 2.75 0.05
C ASN A 45 -13.28 3.62 0.97
N TYR A 46 -13.63 3.11 2.16
CA TYR A 46 -14.39 3.87 3.15
C TYR A 46 -13.61 5.10 3.63
N ILE A 47 -12.35 4.93 4.02
CA ILE A 47 -11.48 6.02 4.48
C ILE A 47 -11.30 7.06 3.37
N ALA A 48 -11.02 6.63 2.15
CA ALA A 48 -10.85 7.55 1.02
C ALA A 48 -12.11 8.35 0.72
N ALA A 49 -13.29 7.72 0.77
CA ALA A 49 -14.57 8.43 0.57
C ALA A 49 -14.85 9.42 1.71
N LYS A 50 -14.68 8.98 2.96
CA LYS A 50 -14.92 9.80 4.17
C LYS A 50 -14.07 11.07 4.18
N TYR A 51 -12.84 11.01 3.71
CA TYR A 51 -11.90 12.13 3.71
C TYR A 51 -11.71 12.80 2.34
N ASN A 52 -12.64 12.60 1.39
CA ASN A 52 -12.64 13.25 0.07
C ASN A 52 -11.40 12.98 -0.79
N LEU A 53 -10.82 11.79 -0.69
CA LEU A 53 -9.67 11.31 -1.45
C LEU A 53 -10.06 10.34 -2.58
N TYR A 54 -11.34 10.31 -2.96
CA TYR A 54 -11.91 9.30 -3.85
C TYR A 54 -12.68 9.90 -5.04
N GLY A 55 -12.12 10.95 -5.63
CA GLY A 55 -12.69 11.63 -6.79
C GLY A 55 -14.00 12.35 -6.50
N THR A 56 -14.47 13.12 -7.47
CA THR A 56 -15.70 13.93 -7.39
C THR A 56 -16.87 13.32 -8.14
N ASP A 57 -16.61 12.45 -9.12
CA ASP A 57 -17.62 11.76 -9.89
C ASP A 57 -17.25 10.29 -10.15
N ILE A 58 -18.16 9.57 -10.81
CA ILE A 58 -17.99 8.14 -11.10
C ILE A 58 -16.84 7.86 -12.08
N LYS A 59 -16.50 8.80 -12.97
CA LYS A 59 -15.41 8.64 -13.95
C LYS A 59 -14.06 8.81 -13.26
N GLU A 60 -13.91 9.81 -12.41
CA GLU A 60 -12.70 9.99 -11.60
C GLU A 60 -12.50 8.79 -10.66
N ARG A 61 -13.56 8.29 -10.03
CA ARG A 61 -13.50 7.07 -9.21
C ARG A 61 -13.01 5.87 -10.01
N ALA A 62 -13.55 5.64 -11.21
CA ALA A 62 -13.13 4.54 -12.06
C ALA A 62 -11.63 4.62 -12.43
N LEU A 63 -11.10 5.82 -12.70
CA LEU A 63 -9.66 6.01 -12.93
C LEU A 63 -8.84 5.74 -11.66
N ILE A 64 -9.26 6.29 -10.52
CA ILE A 64 -8.61 6.07 -9.22
C ILE A 64 -8.56 4.58 -8.86
N ASP A 65 -9.64 3.83 -9.13
CA ASP A 65 -9.70 2.40 -8.85
C ASP A 65 -8.82 1.59 -9.79
N MET A 66 -8.86 1.86 -11.09
CA MET A 66 -7.96 1.23 -12.05
C MET A 66 -6.49 1.44 -11.68
N TYR A 67 -6.13 2.65 -11.24
CA TYR A 67 -4.77 2.97 -10.80
C TYR A 67 -4.43 2.27 -9.48
N SER A 68 -5.34 2.29 -8.50
CA SER A 68 -5.15 1.65 -7.20
C SER A 68 -4.99 0.14 -7.32
N GLU A 69 -5.75 -0.52 -8.18
CA GLU A 69 -5.64 -1.97 -8.40
C GLU A 69 -4.32 -2.34 -9.11
N GLY A 70 -3.88 -1.55 -10.10
CA GLY A 70 -2.56 -1.75 -10.72
C GLY A 70 -1.40 -1.55 -9.73
N ILE A 71 -1.53 -0.61 -8.79
CA ILE A 71 -0.58 -0.43 -7.68
C ILE A 71 -0.61 -1.64 -6.74
N ALA A 72 -1.80 -2.11 -6.37
CA ALA A 72 -1.98 -3.26 -5.49
C ALA A 72 -1.36 -4.53 -6.07
N ASP A 73 -1.44 -4.76 -7.39
CA ASP A 73 -0.82 -5.92 -8.04
C ASP A 73 0.71 -5.95 -7.87
N LEU A 74 1.40 -4.81 -8.02
CA LEU A 74 2.85 -4.74 -7.80
C LEU A 74 3.18 -4.79 -6.31
N TYR A 75 2.41 -4.09 -5.48
CA TYR A 75 2.55 -4.10 -4.02
C TYR A 75 2.48 -5.52 -3.46
N GLU A 76 1.50 -6.33 -3.92
CA GLU A 76 1.32 -7.70 -3.46
C GLU A 76 2.55 -8.59 -3.79
N MET A 77 3.19 -8.36 -4.93
CA MET A 77 4.42 -9.08 -5.27
C MET A 77 5.55 -8.74 -4.31
N ILE A 78 5.70 -7.46 -3.95
CA ILE A 78 6.71 -6.99 -2.99
C ILE A 78 6.40 -7.51 -1.59
N LEU A 79 5.13 -7.40 -1.15
CA LEU A 79 4.66 -7.84 0.16
C LEU A 79 4.93 -9.34 0.39
N ARG A 80 4.72 -10.18 -0.62
CA ARG A 80 4.93 -11.62 -0.53
C ARG A 80 6.37 -12.06 -0.65
N LEU A 81 7.27 -11.21 -1.16
CA LEU A 81 8.66 -11.57 -1.42
C LEU A 81 9.34 -12.28 -0.22
N PRO A 82 9.22 -11.78 1.03
CA PRO A 82 9.88 -12.40 2.19
C PRO A 82 9.27 -13.75 2.62
N LEU A 83 8.10 -14.10 2.08
CA LEU A 83 7.40 -15.36 2.37
C LEU A 83 7.83 -16.49 1.42
N PHE A 84 8.56 -16.20 0.35
CA PHE A 84 9.10 -17.24 -0.53
C PHE A 84 10.35 -17.90 0.07
N PRO A 85 10.61 -19.18 -0.26
CA PRO A 85 11.88 -19.85 0.05
C PRO A 85 13.09 -19.06 -0.49
N PRO A 86 14.25 -19.06 0.20
CA PRO A 86 15.41 -18.29 -0.21
C PRO A 86 15.87 -18.54 -1.66
N ASP A 87 15.74 -19.76 -2.15
CA ASP A 87 16.10 -20.18 -3.51
C ASP A 87 15.14 -19.65 -4.60
N GLU A 88 13.94 -19.20 -4.23
CA GLU A 88 12.99 -18.56 -5.15
C GLU A 88 13.06 -17.03 -5.12
N GLN A 89 13.58 -16.42 -4.04
CA GLN A 89 13.51 -14.97 -3.83
C GLN A 89 14.20 -14.17 -4.92
N ASP A 90 15.36 -14.61 -5.42
CA ASP A 90 16.09 -13.92 -6.49
C ASP A 90 15.29 -13.85 -7.81
N ALA A 91 14.58 -14.93 -8.14
CA ALA A 91 13.73 -14.98 -9.33
C ALA A 91 12.51 -14.06 -9.17
N LYS A 92 11.86 -14.06 -7.99
CA LYS A 92 10.74 -13.15 -7.68
C LYS A 92 11.19 -11.68 -7.70
N MET A 93 12.35 -11.39 -7.12
CA MET A 93 12.93 -10.05 -7.11
C MET A 93 13.20 -9.57 -8.54
N THR A 94 13.77 -10.42 -9.39
CA THR A 94 14.00 -10.11 -10.82
C THR A 94 12.67 -9.79 -11.52
N GLN A 95 11.62 -10.58 -11.27
CA GLN A 95 10.30 -10.33 -11.82
C GLN A 95 9.68 -9.00 -11.35
N ILE A 96 9.86 -8.65 -10.07
CA ILE A 96 9.43 -7.36 -9.52
C ILE A 96 10.13 -6.22 -10.26
N ARG A 97 11.47 -6.26 -10.36
CA ARG A 97 12.26 -5.23 -11.07
C ARG A 97 11.83 -5.06 -12.53
N GLU A 98 11.61 -6.17 -13.22
CA GLU A 98 11.15 -6.21 -14.62
C GLU A 98 9.78 -5.54 -14.76
N LYS A 99 8.79 -5.94 -13.95
CA LYS A 99 7.44 -5.37 -14.01
C LYS A 99 7.40 -3.90 -13.58
N THR A 100 8.17 -3.52 -12.56
CA THR A 100 8.29 -2.11 -12.16
C THR A 100 8.74 -1.26 -13.35
N THR A 101 9.82 -1.69 -14.02
CA THR A 101 10.47 -0.90 -15.09
C THR A 101 9.70 -0.93 -16.41
N ASN A 102 9.10 -2.07 -16.78
CA ASN A 102 8.53 -2.26 -18.11
C ASN A 102 7.01 -2.17 -18.17
N ARG A 103 6.32 -2.25 -17.02
CA ARG A 103 4.85 -2.27 -16.96
C ARG A 103 4.28 -1.13 -16.14
N TYR A 104 4.60 -1.08 -14.85
CA TYR A 104 3.85 -0.23 -13.91
C TYR A 104 4.31 1.22 -13.94
N PHE A 105 5.61 1.50 -13.74
CA PHE A 105 6.09 2.88 -13.70
C PHE A 105 5.93 3.62 -15.05
N PRO A 106 6.17 2.99 -16.21
CA PRO A 106 5.87 3.63 -17.50
C PRO A 106 4.40 4.01 -17.65
N ALA A 107 3.46 3.22 -17.12
CA ALA A 107 2.04 3.51 -17.18
C ALA A 107 1.70 4.80 -16.39
N PHE A 108 2.18 4.91 -15.15
CA PHE A 108 1.91 6.09 -14.32
C PHE A 108 2.69 7.34 -14.78
N GLU A 109 3.93 7.18 -15.24
CA GLU A 109 4.69 8.27 -15.88
C GLU A 109 3.94 8.81 -17.11
N LYS A 110 3.37 7.91 -17.93
CA LYS A 110 2.54 8.28 -19.09
C LYS A 110 1.26 9.02 -18.67
N VAL A 111 0.60 8.60 -17.58
CA VAL A 111 -0.58 9.31 -17.04
C VAL A 111 -0.19 10.76 -16.72
N LEU A 112 0.81 10.98 -15.86
CA LEU A 112 1.25 12.32 -15.49
C LEU A 112 1.66 13.16 -16.70
N LYS A 113 2.35 12.54 -17.68
CA LYS A 113 2.75 13.22 -18.93
C LYS A 113 1.55 13.61 -19.80
N SER A 114 0.50 12.79 -19.83
CA SER A 114 -0.64 12.98 -20.74
C SER A 114 -1.43 14.27 -20.45
N HIS A 115 -1.56 14.64 -19.18
CA HIS A 115 -2.31 15.81 -18.76
C HIS A 115 -1.43 16.92 -18.17
N GLY A 116 -0.18 16.64 -17.79
CA GLY A 116 0.78 17.63 -17.29
C GLY A 116 0.40 18.26 -15.94
N GLN A 117 -0.42 17.56 -15.15
CA GLN A 117 -0.95 18.06 -13.87
C GLN A 117 -0.13 17.55 -12.67
N HIS A 118 -0.48 18.00 -11.47
CA HIS A 118 0.24 17.69 -10.24
C HIS A 118 -0.20 16.39 -9.55
N TYR A 119 -1.37 15.87 -9.89
CA TYR A 119 -1.94 14.66 -9.30
C TYR A 119 -2.41 13.74 -10.42
N LEU A 120 -2.55 12.45 -10.12
CA LEU A 120 -2.91 11.43 -11.11
C LEU A 120 -4.32 11.64 -11.70
N VAL A 121 -5.26 12.18 -10.93
CA VAL A 121 -6.66 12.34 -11.34
C VAL A 121 -7.19 13.71 -10.91
N GLY A 122 -7.89 14.39 -11.83
CA GLY A 122 -8.66 15.62 -11.52
C GLY A 122 -7.84 16.81 -11.00
N ASN A 123 -6.51 16.79 -11.15
CA ASN A 123 -5.57 17.73 -10.52
C ASN A 123 -5.81 17.92 -9.00
N ARG A 124 -6.22 16.86 -8.30
CA ARG A 124 -6.49 16.88 -6.85
C ARG A 124 -5.90 15.65 -6.19
N LEU A 125 -5.49 15.79 -4.94
CA LEU A 125 -4.99 14.67 -4.14
C LEU A 125 -6.08 13.59 -4.02
N SER A 126 -5.70 12.35 -4.31
CA SER A 126 -6.54 11.17 -4.16
C SER A 126 -5.80 10.03 -3.48
N LYS A 127 -6.51 8.94 -3.13
CA LYS A 127 -5.90 7.71 -2.61
C LYS A 127 -4.87 7.14 -3.58
N ALA A 128 -5.05 7.32 -4.89
CA ALA A 128 -4.11 6.82 -5.90
C ALA A 128 -2.72 7.47 -5.79
N ASP A 129 -2.66 8.77 -5.51
CA ASP A 129 -1.38 9.47 -5.32
C ASP A 129 -0.66 8.99 -4.05
N ILE A 130 -1.41 8.77 -2.96
CA ILE A 130 -0.88 8.26 -1.69
C ILE A 130 -0.35 6.83 -1.88
N HIS A 131 -1.15 5.94 -2.47
CA HIS A 131 -0.75 4.54 -2.72
C HIS A 131 0.47 4.45 -3.65
N LEU A 132 0.51 5.28 -4.71
CA LEU A 132 1.64 5.25 -5.64
C LEU A 132 2.94 5.72 -4.97
N VAL A 133 2.85 6.74 -4.11
CA VAL A 133 4.02 7.24 -3.39
C VAL A 133 4.49 6.25 -2.33
N GLU A 134 3.58 5.58 -1.62
CA GLU A 134 3.93 4.46 -0.74
C GLU A 134 4.68 3.35 -1.51
N LEU A 135 4.15 2.94 -2.66
CA LEU A 135 4.79 1.94 -3.52
C LEU A 135 6.17 2.39 -4.00
N ILE A 136 6.35 3.68 -4.34
CA ILE A 136 7.66 4.22 -4.75
C ILE A 136 8.69 4.07 -3.61
N TYR A 137 8.31 4.34 -2.36
CA TYR A 137 9.22 4.12 -1.22
C TYR A 137 9.64 2.65 -1.10
N GLN A 138 8.71 1.70 -1.27
CA GLN A 138 9.03 0.27 -1.22
C GLN A 138 9.95 -0.17 -2.38
N VAL A 139 9.71 0.38 -3.58
CA VAL A 139 10.57 0.12 -4.74
C VAL A 139 11.99 0.67 -4.52
N GLU A 140 12.12 1.85 -3.92
CA GLU A 140 13.44 2.41 -3.58
C GLU A 140 14.16 1.61 -2.49
N GLU A 141 13.43 1.02 -1.54
CA GLU A 141 13.99 0.11 -0.53
C GLU A 141 14.53 -1.19 -1.16
N ILE A 142 13.96 -1.63 -2.30
CA ILE A 142 14.46 -2.76 -3.10
C ILE A 142 15.67 -2.37 -3.95
N ASP A 143 15.52 -1.33 -4.77
CA ASP A 143 16.53 -0.85 -5.69
C ASP A 143 16.19 0.59 -6.12
N PRO A 144 16.90 1.61 -5.59
CA PRO A 144 16.62 3.00 -5.91
C PRO A 144 16.93 3.36 -7.37
N SER A 145 17.71 2.55 -8.09
CA SER A 145 18.03 2.79 -9.50
C SER A 145 16.79 2.63 -10.41
N LEU A 146 15.77 1.89 -9.97
CA LEU A 146 14.53 1.68 -10.71
C LEU A 146 13.76 2.99 -10.95
N MET A 147 14.00 4.02 -10.14
CA MET A 147 13.41 5.35 -10.33
C MET A 147 14.17 6.22 -11.35
N ALA A 148 15.35 5.81 -11.82
CA ALA A 148 16.26 6.65 -12.61
C ALA A 148 15.55 7.37 -13.78
N ASN A 149 14.75 6.62 -14.53
CA ASN A 149 14.12 7.06 -15.79
C ASN A 149 12.71 7.63 -15.65
N PHE A 150 12.22 7.88 -14.43
CA PHE A 150 10.85 8.33 -14.16
C PHE A 150 10.81 9.69 -13.45
N PRO A 151 11.17 10.79 -14.15
CA PRO A 151 11.25 12.12 -13.54
C PRO A 151 9.90 12.64 -13.02
N LEU A 152 8.78 12.33 -13.66
CA LEU A 152 7.46 12.79 -13.18
C LEU A 152 7.03 12.03 -11.92
N LEU A 153 7.32 10.73 -11.83
CA LEU A 153 7.12 9.97 -10.59
C LEU A 153 7.99 10.50 -9.44
N LYS A 154 9.27 10.84 -9.70
CA LYS A 154 10.13 11.50 -8.70
C LYS A 154 9.56 12.84 -8.23
N ALA A 155 9.02 13.63 -9.15
CA ALA A 155 8.38 14.91 -8.83
C ALA A 155 7.09 14.71 -8.02
N LEU A 156 6.26 13.72 -8.37
CA LEU A 156 5.06 13.36 -7.61
C LEU A 156 5.44 12.95 -6.19
N LYS A 157 6.39 12.01 -6.02
CA LYS A 157 6.91 11.59 -4.71
C LYS A 157 7.33 12.79 -3.87
N THR A 158 8.16 13.67 -4.42
CA THR A 158 8.63 14.87 -3.72
C THR A 158 7.47 15.78 -3.28
N ARG A 159 6.47 15.98 -4.15
CA ARG A 159 5.30 16.82 -3.85
C ARG A 159 4.47 16.22 -2.72
N ILE A 160 4.12 14.94 -2.81
CA ILE A 160 3.28 14.26 -1.83
C ILE A 160 4.00 14.10 -0.49
N SER A 161 5.28 13.73 -0.49
CA SER A 161 6.09 13.62 0.74
C SER A 161 6.25 14.95 1.48
N ASN A 162 6.09 16.09 0.80
CA ASN A 162 6.13 17.41 1.41
C ASN A 162 4.79 17.91 1.95
N LEU A 163 3.67 17.20 1.71
CA LEU A 163 2.39 17.53 2.33
C LEU A 163 2.53 17.44 3.86
N PRO A 164 2.08 18.42 4.66
CA PRO A 164 2.29 18.42 6.11
C PRO A 164 1.94 17.11 6.84
N PRO A 165 0.77 16.46 6.60
CA PRO A 165 0.45 15.20 7.26
C PRO A 165 1.37 14.04 6.82
N VAL A 166 1.74 13.98 5.53
CA VAL A 166 2.64 12.94 5.00
C VAL A 166 4.06 13.16 5.51
N LYS A 167 4.56 14.39 5.47
CA LYS A 167 5.88 14.76 5.99
C LYS A 167 6.01 14.41 7.46
N LYS A 168 4.97 14.67 8.27
CA LYS A 168 4.89 14.26 9.68
C LYS A 168 4.91 12.74 9.81
N PHE A 169 4.15 12.02 8.99
CA PHE A 169 4.11 10.56 8.99
C PHE A 169 5.45 9.91 8.56
N LEU A 170 6.25 10.59 7.75
CA LEU A 170 7.58 10.10 7.35
C LEU A 170 8.69 10.37 8.38
N GLN A 171 8.44 11.19 9.42
CA GLN A 171 9.43 11.44 10.47
C GLN A 171 9.60 10.24 11.41
N PRO A 172 10.78 10.08 12.04
CA PRO A 172 10.97 9.13 13.13
C PRO A 172 9.94 9.31 14.25
N GLY A 173 9.49 8.21 14.84
CA GLY A 173 8.47 8.21 15.90
C GLY A 173 7.02 8.24 15.41
N SER A 174 6.79 8.24 14.09
CA SER A 174 5.46 8.00 13.54
C SER A 174 5.05 6.53 13.64
N GLN A 175 3.80 6.22 13.28
CA GLN A 175 3.30 4.84 13.18
C GLN A 175 3.76 4.11 11.92
N ARG A 176 4.58 4.71 11.04
CA ARG A 176 5.13 4.04 9.85
C ARG A 176 5.98 2.85 10.28
N LYS A 177 5.69 1.67 9.75
CA LYS A 177 6.42 0.45 10.06
C LYS A 177 7.71 0.33 9.21
N PRO A 178 8.79 -0.25 9.76
CA PRO A 178 9.99 -0.55 8.99
C PRO A 178 9.73 -1.69 7.99
N PRO A 179 10.65 -1.94 7.04
CA PRO A 179 10.64 -3.17 6.24
C PRO A 179 10.58 -4.41 7.13
N ILE A 180 9.88 -5.44 6.66
CA ILE A 180 9.72 -6.68 7.41
C ILE A 180 11.05 -7.42 7.53
N ASP A 181 11.40 -7.82 8.75
CA ASP A 181 12.61 -8.59 9.05
C ASP A 181 12.30 -10.08 9.22
N ALA A 182 13.35 -10.90 9.37
CA ALA A 182 13.20 -12.35 9.55
C ALA A 182 12.41 -12.74 10.80
N LYS A 183 12.48 -11.91 11.87
CA LYS A 183 11.74 -12.15 13.12
C LYS A 183 10.24 -11.94 12.89
N ALA A 184 9.87 -10.86 12.20
CA ALA A 184 8.49 -10.56 11.85
C ALA A 184 7.91 -11.60 10.87
N VAL A 185 8.69 -12.06 9.89
CA VAL A 185 8.27 -13.18 9.01
C VAL A 185 7.99 -14.43 9.82
N LYS A 186 8.88 -14.81 10.74
CA LYS A 186 8.68 -16.00 11.60
C LYS A 186 7.40 -15.87 12.44
N ALA A 187 7.20 -14.73 13.10
CA ALA A 187 5.99 -14.48 13.89
C ALA A 187 4.72 -14.55 13.03
N ALA A 188 4.74 -13.97 11.83
CA ALA A 188 3.62 -14.04 10.90
C ALA A 188 3.29 -15.49 10.49
N ARG A 189 4.30 -16.33 10.21
CA ARG A 189 4.08 -17.76 9.91
C ARG A 189 3.43 -18.50 11.07
N GLU A 190 3.86 -18.22 12.30
CA GLU A 190 3.30 -18.83 13.51
C GLU A 190 1.85 -18.39 13.75
N ILE A 191 1.58 -17.08 13.75
CA ILE A 191 0.24 -16.51 13.99
C ILE A 191 -0.76 -16.92 12.91
N PHE A 192 -0.37 -16.84 11.64
CA PHE A 192 -1.28 -17.06 10.51
C PHE A 192 -1.25 -18.49 9.95
N LYS A 193 -0.33 -19.34 10.43
CA LYS A 193 -0.16 -20.75 10.01
C LYS A 193 0.10 -20.87 8.49
N ILE A 194 1.10 -20.14 7.97
CA ILE A 194 1.49 -20.05 6.54
C ILE A 194 2.96 -20.38 6.24
#